data_AF-A0A379FS41-F1
#
_entry.id   AF-A0A379FS41-F1
#
_cell.length_a   1.000
_cell.length_b   1.000
_cell.length_c   1.000
_cell.angle_alpha   90.00
_cell.angle_beta   90.00
_cell.angle_gamma   90.00
#
_symmetry.space_group_name_H-M   'P 1'
#
loop_
_entity.id
_entity.type
_entity.pdbx_description
1 polymer ?
#
loop_
_entity_poly.entity_id
_entity_poly.type
_entity_poly.pdbx_seq_one_letter_code
_entity_poly.pdbx_strand_id
1 'polypeptide(L)'
;MGMPKKLFMFDLFIDGQTYLGQVEEVTPPKLSLKTEDYQGAGMVGSVAVMMGFDSGALDMEASMGGLMSELLESWGATIDGKQFRFAGSYYNDSTGESIPCEIQTGGRFTELDLGSAKAGDNTNNH
;
A
#
# COMPACT_ATOMS: atom_id res chain seq x y z
N MET A 1 -14.92 -24.57 10.39
CA MET A 1 -14.78 -24.33 8.94
C MET A 1 -14.31 -22.89 8.79
N GLY A 2 -13.07 -22.68 8.36
CA GLY A 2 -12.44 -21.36 8.37
C GLY A 2 -12.96 -20.50 7.22
N MET A 3 -13.95 -19.66 7.50
CA MET A 3 -14.40 -18.66 6.54
C MET A 3 -13.28 -17.61 6.37
N PRO A 4 -13.02 -17.13 5.15
CA PRO A 4 -12.00 -16.11 4.93
C PRO A 4 -12.40 -14.81 5.65
N LYS A 5 -11.45 -14.24 6.40
CA LYS A 5 -11.61 -12.97 7.10
C LYS A 5 -11.76 -11.85 6.06
N LYS A 6 -12.81 -11.04 6.18
CA LYS A 6 -13.08 -9.94 5.23
C LYS A 6 -12.69 -8.61 5.85
N LEU A 7 -12.09 -7.73 5.05
CA LEU A 7 -11.87 -6.34 5.46
C LEU A 7 -13.24 -5.67 5.61
N PHE A 8 -13.54 -5.15 6.80
CA PHE A 8 -14.83 -4.52 7.12
C PHE A 8 -14.73 -3.00 7.13
N MET A 9 -13.65 -2.47 7.71
CA MET A 9 -13.37 -1.04 7.80
C MET A 9 -11.88 -0.84 7.63
N PHE A 10 -11.49 0.24 6.97
CA PHE A 10 -10.10 0.68 6.93
C PHE A 10 -10.00 2.20 7.00
N ASP A 11 -8.85 2.66 7.45
CA ASP A 11 -8.43 4.06 7.42
C ASP A 11 -6.99 4.16 6.92
N LEU A 12 -6.66 5.30 6.32
CA LEU A 12 -5.31 5.63 5.89
C LEU A 12 -4.84 6.86 6.66
N PHE A 13 -3.65 6.77 7.22
CA PHE A 13 -2.98 7.86 7.89
C PHE A 13 -1.76 8.30 7.07
N ILE A 14 -1.63 9.61 6.86
CA ILE A 14 -0.44 10.23 6.27
C ILE A 14 0.06 11.27 7.26
N ASP A 15 1.26 11.09 7.80
CA ASP A 15 1.85 11.92 8.88
C ASP A 15 0.92 12.11 10.11
N GLY A 16 0.10 11.09 10.39
CA GLY A 16 -0.85 11.12 11.51
C GLY A 16 -2.16 11.86 11.23
N GLN A 17 -2.34 12.45 10.04
CA GLN A 17 -3.66 12.90 9.57
C GLN A 17 -4.46 11.70 9.07
N THR A 18 -5.73 11.60 9.48
CA THR A 18 -6.67 10.57 9.02
C THR A 18 -7.35 11.02 7.72
N TYR A 19 -7.55 10.08 6.81
CA TYR A 19 -8.27 10.30 5.56
C TYR A 19 -9.56 9.46 5.48
N LEU A 20 -10.14 9.19 6.64
CA LEU A 20 -11.38 8.44 6.78
C LEU A 20 -12.50 9.06 5.92
N GLY A 21 -13.07 8.27 5.03
CA GLY A 21 -14.16 8.68 4.13
C GLY A 21 -13.72 9.45 2.89
N GLN A 22 -12.42 9.70 2.70
CA GLN A 22 -11.85 10.26 1.47
C GLN A 22 -11.10 9.20 0.66
N VAL A 23 -10.62 8.12 1.30
CA VAL A 23 -9.94 7.02 0.61
C VAL A 23 -10.94 5.99 0.13
N GLU A 24 -10.94 5.72 -1.18
CA GLU A 24 -11.84 4.75 -1.82
C GLU A 24 -11.20 3.35 -1.87
N GLU A 25 -9.90 3.27 -2.17
CA GLU A 25 -9.18 2.01 -2.30
C GLU A 25 -7.73 2.17 -1.81
N VAL A 26 -7.17 1.13 -1.19
CA VAL A 26 -5.74 1.05 -0.84
C VAL A 26 -5.20 -0.28 -1.31
N THR A 27 -4.15 -0.23 -2.12
CA THR A 27 -3.39 -1.40 -2.56
C THR A 27 -2.18 -1.56 -1.63
N PRO A 28 -2.15 -2.61 -0.76
CA PRO A 28 -1.00 -2.87 0.09
C PRO A 28 0.21 -3.28 -0.76
N PRO A 29 1.44 -3.10 -0.23
CA PRO A 29 2.65 -3.29 -1.00
C PRO A 29 2.84 -4.76 -1.39
N LYS A 30 3.17 -4.99 -2.66
CA LYS A 30 3.50 -6.32 -3.15
C LYS A 30 4.93 -6.68 -2.76
N LEU A 31 5.07 -7.43 -1.68
CA LEU A 31 6.36 -7.92 -1.20
C LEU A 31 6.96 -8.94 -2.17
N SER A 32 7.73 -8.46 -3.15
CA SER A 32 8.54 -9.29 -4.06
C SER A 32 10.00 -9.28 -3.65
N LEU A 33 10.61 -10.46 -3.72
CA LEU A 33 12.00 -10.68 -3.35
C LEU A 33 12.82 -10.82 -4.63
N LYS A 34 13.91 -10.06 -4.72
CA LYS A 34 14.86 -10.19 -5.82
C LYS A 34 15.71 -11.41 -5.57
N THR A 35 15.61 -12.41 -6.44
CA THR A 35 16.39 -13.65 -6.36
C THR A 35 17.31 -13.78 -7.55
N GLU A 36 18.57 -14.14 -7.31
CA GLU A 36 19.52 -14.52 -8.36
C GLU A 36 19.72 -16.03 -8.38
N ASP A 37 19.69 -16.61 -9.58
CA ASP A 37 20.00 -18.02 -9.76
C ASP A 37 21.50 -18.25 -9.64
N TYR A 38 21.93 -18.75 -8.49
CA TYR A 38 23.32 -19.13 -8.26
C TYR A 38 23.52 -20.61 -8.54
N GLN A 39 24.47 -20.94 -9.42
CA GLN A 39 24.90 -22.30 -9.67
C GLN A 39 26.43 -22.39 -9.54
N GLY A 40 26.88 -22.93 -8.41
CA GLY A 40 28.30 -23.18 -8.13
C GLY A 40 28.83 -24.46 -8.81
N ALA A 41 30.16 -24.60 -8.87
CA ALA A 41 30.79 -25.81 -9.39
C ALA A 41 30.38 -27.04 -8.57
N GLY A 42 29.84 -28.07 -9.24
CA GLY A 42 29.34 -29.30 -8.61
C GLY A 42 27.85 -29.28 -8.24
N MET A 43 27.12 -28.19 -8.50
CA MET A 43 25.68 -28.13 -8.30
C MET A 43 24.91 -28.61 -9.54
N VAL A 44 24.05 -29.61 -9.35
CA VAL A 44 23.22 -30.22 -10.43
C VAL A 44 22.05 -29.30 -10.86
N GLY A 45 21.72 -28.27 -10.08
CA GLY A 45 20.72 -27.25 -10.42
C GLY A 45 21.03 -25.89 -9.78
N SER A 46 20.37 -24.83 -10.26
CA SER A 46 20.47 -23.48 -9.68
C SER A 46 19.67 -23.39 -8.38
N VAL A 47 20.17 -22.58 -7.46
CA VAL A 47 19.46 -22.21 -6.22
C VAL A 47 19.19 -20.70 -6.27
N ALA A 48 17.95 -20.32 -6.00
CA ALA A 48 17.55 -18.93 -5.88
C ALA A 48 18.13 -18.31 -4.59
N VAL A 49 19.17 -17.49 -4.73
CA VAL A 49 19.77 -16.75 -3.62
C VAL A 49 19.07 -15.41 -3.48
N MET A 50 18.63 -15.08 -2.27
CA MET A 50 17.91 -13.83 -1.99
C MET A 50 18.88 -12.65 -1.95
N MET A 51 18.65 -11.66 -2.82
CA MET A 51 19.43 -10.41 -2.91
C MET A 51 18.68 -9.21 -2.30
N GLY A 52 17.60 -9.47 -1.56
CA GLY A 52 16.78 -8.46 -0.88
C GLY A 52 15.41 -8.27 -1.51
N PHE A 53 14.79 -7.13 -1.24
CA PHE A 53 13.50 -6.74 -1.83
C PHE A 53 13.69 -6.16 -3.22
N ASP A 54 12.72 -6.40 -4.10
CA ASP A 54 12.70 -5.77 -5.42
C ASP A 54 12.49 -4.25 -5.31
N SER A 55 12.94 -3.49 -6.32
CA SER A 55 12.65 -2.06 -6.39
C SER A 55 11.15 -1.85 -6.53
N GLY A 56 10.54 -1.14 -5.57
CA GLY A 56 9.10 -0.93 -5.51
C GLY A 56 8.31 -2.02 -4.79
N ALA A 57 8.98 -3.01 -4.20
CA ALA A 57 8.30 -4.04 -3.37
C ALA A 57 7.62 -3.48 -2.11
N LEU A 58 7.88 -2.21 -1.78
CA LEU A 58 7.33 -1.49 -0.63
C LEU A 58 6.40 -0.33 -1.04
N ASP A 59 6.10 -0.20 -2.34
CA ASP A 59 5.24 0.87 -2.84
C ASP A 59 3.78 0.59 -2.45
N MET A 60 3.11 1.62 -1.95
CA MET A 60 1.69 1.57 -1.61
C MET A 60 0.94 2.53 -2.50
N GLU A 61 -0.19 2.08 -3.05
CA GLU A 61 -1.09 2.90 -3.85
C GLU A 61 -2.36 3.15 -3.03
N ALA A 62 -2.86 4.38 -3.06
CA ALA A 62 -4.09 4.75 -2.39
C ALA A 62 -4.91 5.64 -3.31
N SER A 63 -6.11 5.19 -3.67
CA SER A 63 -7.04 5.99 -4.44
C SER A 63 -7.90 6.83 -3.51
N MET A 64 -7.91 8.14 -3.74
CA MET A 64 -8.60 9.11 -2.90
C MET A 64 -9.61 9.91 -3.74
N GLY A 65 -10.83 10.04 -3.23
CA GLY A 65 -11.89 10.84 -3.79
C GLY A 65 -11.74 12.31 -3.41
N GLY A 66 -11.52 13.18 -4.39
CA GLY A 66 -11.42 14.63 -4.23
C GLY A 66 -10.00 15.18 -4.34
N LEU A 67 -9.87 16.49 -4.61
CA LEU A 67 -8.58 17.14 -4.82
C LEU A 67 -7.95 17.55 -3.48
N MET A 68 -6.84 16.91 -3.13
CA MET A 68 -6.19 17.09 -1.82
C MET A 68 -4.90 17.89 -2.01
N SER A 69 -5.00 19.20 -1.79
CA SER A 69 -3.89 20.15 -2.00
C SER A 69 -2.65 19.80 -1.18
N GLU A 70 -2.82 19.26 0.02
CA GLU A 70 -1.70 18.89 0.92
C GLU A 70 -0.90 17.69 0.39
N LEU A 71 -1.56 16.70 -0.21
CA LEU A 71 -0.89 15.59 -0.90
C LEU A 71 -0.12 16.09 -2.13
N LEU A 72 -0.76 16.95 -2.94
CA LEU A 72 -0.17 17.58 -4.12
C LEU A 72 1.09 18.39 -3.78
N GLU A 73 1.08 19.14 -2.68
CA GLU A 73 2.25 19.90 -2.22
C GLU A 73 3.39 19.01 -1.74
N SER A 74 3.07 17.81 -1.24
CA SER A 74 4.06 16.84 -0.78
C SER A 74 4.64 15.94 -1.89
N TRP A 75 4.16 16.07 -3.12
CA TRP A 75 4.69 15.36 -4.27
C TRP A 75 6.13 15.80 -4.57
N GLY A 76 7.05 14.84 -4.72
CA GLY A 76 8.47 15.12 -4.94
C GLY A 76 9.29 15.45 -3.68
N ALA A 77 8.76 15.17 -2.47
CA ALA A 77 9.47 15.34 -1.22
C ALA A 77 10.75 14.45 -1.09
N THR A 78 11.48 14.63 0.02
CA THR A 78 12.65 13.79 0.36
C THR A 78 12.28 12.32 0.56
N ILE A 79 13.27 11.42 0.52
CA ILE A 79 13.05 9.96 0.57
C ILE A 79 12.26 9.53 1.82
N ASP A 80 12.46 10.23 2.93
CA ASP A 80 11.76 10.02 4.21
C ASP A 80 10.73 11.13 4.48
N GLY A 81 10.09 11.61 3.41
CA GLY A 81 9.27 12.82 3.46
C GLY A 81 7.91 12.64 4.13
N LYS A 82 7.36 11.43 4.08
CA LYS A 82 6.02 11.10 4.59
C LYS A 82 5.96 9.70 5.18
N GLN A 83 5.23 9.56 6.28
CA GLN A 83 4.88 8.27 6.87
C GLN A 83 3.46 7.90 6.50
N PHE A 84 3.30 6.72 5.91
CA PHE A 84 2.00 6.12 5.58
C PHE A 84 1.67 5.01 6.58
N ARG A 85 0.43 4.99 7.06
CA ARG A 85 -0.09 3.88 7.85
C ARG A 85 -1.48 3.51 7.37
N PHE A 86 -1.61 2.30 6.87
CA PHE A 86 -2.90 1.65 6.63
C PHE A 86 -3.34 0.94 7.91
N ALA A 87 -4.58 1.15 8.33
CA ALA A 87 -5.19 0.46 9.46
C ALA A 87 -6.51 -0.19 9.02
N GLY A 88 -6.53 -1.51 8.88
CA GLY A 88 -7.68 -2.30 8.45
C GLY A 88 -8.20 -3.24 9.54
N SER A 89 -9.51 -3.36 9.67
CA SER A 89 -10.18 -4.31 10.56
C SER A 89 -10.72 -5.50 9.76
N TYR A 90 -10.12 -6.67 9.96
CA TYR A 90 -10.56 -7.92 9.33
C TYR A 90 -11.55 -8.65 10.22
N TYR A 91 -12.80 -8.73 9.78
CA TYR A 91 -13.88 -9.39 10.51
C TYR A 91 -14.00 -10.86 10.14
N ASN A 92 -14.12 -11.72 11.15
CA ASN A 92 -14.45 -13.12 11.00
C ASN A 92 -15.91 -13.38 11.35
N ASP A 93 -16.73 -13.61 10.33
CA ASP A 93 -18.18 -13.84 10.45
C ASP A 93 -18.52 -15.12 11.25
N SER A 94 -17.58 -16.07 11.34
CA SER A 94 -17.82 -17.33 12.08
C SER A 94 -17.55 -17.21 13.59
N THR A 95 -16.74 -16.26 14.04
CA THR A 95 -16.36 -16.11 15.46
C THR A 95 -16.80 -14.78 16.06
N GLY A 96 -17.22 -13.82 15.22
CA GLY A 96 -17.55 -12.47 15.65
C GLY A 96 -16.33 -11.62 16.06
N GLU A 97 -15.13 -12.15 15.90
CA GLU A 97 -13.89 -11.48 16.26
C GLU A 97 -13.34 -10.63 15.10
N SER A 98 -12.89 -9.42 15.43
CA SER A 98 -12.17 -8.54 14.51
C SER A 98 -10.67 -8.57 14.80
N ILE A 99 -9.86 -8.72 13.75
CA ILE A 99 -8.41 -8.70 13.85
C ILE A 99 -7.90 -7.42 13.18
N PRO A 100 -7.23 -6.52 13.92
CA PRO A 100 -6.62 -5.34 13.31
C PRO A 100 -5.38 -5.74 12.50
N CYS A 101 -5.21 -5.11 11.35
CA CYS A 101 -4.06 -5.22 10.48
C CYS A 101 -3.54 -3.82 10.20
N GLU A 102 -2.32 -3.55 10.63
CA GLU A 102 -1.65 -2.28 10.41
C GLU A 102 -0.44 -2.48 9.52
N ILE A 103 -0.32 -1.67 8.49
CA ILE A 103 0.85 -1.64 7.60
C ILE A 103 1.40 -0.22 7.65
N GLN A 104 2.64 -0.08 8.11
CA GLN A 104 3.32 1.21 8.17
C GLN A 104 4.48 1.20 7.18
N THR A 105 4.50 2.18 6.29
CA THR A 105 5.62 2.42 5.37
C THR A 105 6.05 3.88 5.46
N GLY A 106 7.31 4.13 5.13
CA GLY A 106 7.89 5.47 5.03
C GLY A 106 8.41 5.67 3.62
N GLY A 107 8.22 6.86 3.08
CA GLY A 107 8.61 7.12 1.70
C GLY A 107 8.21 8.51 1.23
N ARG A 108 7.96 8.58 -0.07
CA ARG A 108 7.49 9.77 -0.77
C ARG A 108 6.55 9.38 -1.89
N PHE A 109 5.72 10.31 -2.30
CA PHE A 109 4.94 10.16 -3.52
C PHE A 109 5.85 10.21 -4.73
N THR A 110 5.89 9.10 -5.47
CA THR A 110 6.63 8.94 -6.73
C THR A 110 5.75 9.21 -7.93
N GLU A 111 4.47 8.86 -7.83
CA GLU A 111 3.45 9.03 -8.86
C GLU A 111 2.21 9.70 -8.24
N LEU A 112 1.53 10.51 -9.06
CA LEU A 112 0.27 11.15 -8.72
C LEU A 112 -0.54 11.24 -10.02
N ASP A 113 -1.66 10.52 -10.08
CA ASP A 113 -2.61 10.61 -11.17
C ASP A 113 -3.89 11.31 -10.69
N LEU A 114 -4.20 12.45 -11.30
CA LEU A 114 -5.39 13.25 -10.98
C LEU A 114 -6.66 12.77 -11.73
N GLY A 115 -6.54 11.71 -12.53
CA GLY A 115 -7.63 11.12 -13.28
C GLY A 115 -8.30 12.12 -14.23
N SER A 116 -9.63 11.96 -14.40
CA SER A 116 -10.44 12.87 -15.22
C SER A 116 -11.30 13.80 -14.35
N ALA A 117 -10.99 15.10 -14.36
CA ALA A 117 -11.79 16.10 -13.66
C ALA A 117 -13.03 16.50 -14.50
N LYS A 118 -14.21 15.98 -14.13
CA LYS A 118 -15.51 16.40 -14.70
C LYS A 118 -16.33 17.15 -13.65
N ALA A 119 -17.00 18.22 -14.07
CA ALA A 119 -17.84 19.01 -13.17
C ALA A 119 -19.02 18.19 -12.66
N GLY A 120 -19.03 17.89 -11.36
CA GLY A 120 -20.12 17.17 -10.68
C GLY A 120 -19.91 15.66 -10.49
N ASP A 121 -18.81 15.09 -10.99
CA ASP A 121 -18.39 13.72 -10.68
C ASP A 121 -17.31 13.72 -9.59
N ASN A 122 -17.21 12.62 -8.84
CA ASN A 122 -16.10 12.41 -7.90
C ASN A 122 -14.79 12.35 -8.68
N THR A 123 -13.81 13.19 -8.29
CA THR A 123 -12.46 13.10 -8.81
C THR A 123 -11.77 11.92 -8.14
N ASN A 124 -11.50 10.85 -8.88
CA ASN A 124 -10.74 9.71 -8.38
C ASN A 124 -9.25 9.97 -8.68
N ASN A 125 -8.49 10.32 -7.64
CA ASN A 125 -7.04 10.42 -7.73
C ASN A 125 -6.43 9.05 -7.41
N HIS A 126 -5.40 8.63 -8.15
CA HIS A 126 -4.63 7.41 -7.93
C HIS A 126 -3.19 7.73 -7.54
#